data_AF-A0A3D0Z0T8-F1
#
_entry.id   AF-A0A3D0Z0T8-F1
#
_cell.length_a   1.000
_cell.length_b   1.000
_cell.length_c   1.000
_cell.angle_alpha   90.00
_cell.angle_beta   90.00
_cell.angle_gamma   90.00
#
_symmetry.space_group_name_H-M   'P 1'
#
loop_
_entity.id
_entity.type
_entity.pdbx_description
1 polymer ?
#
loop_
_entity_poly.entity_id
_entity_poly.type
_entity_poly.pdbx_seq_one_letter_code
_entity_poly.pdbx_strand_id
1 'polypeptide(L)'
;MGKKKFERTKPHVNVGTIGHVDHGKTTLTAALTLLLSKQGLAEYVPFDKIDKAPEERERGITIATAHVEYQTAKRHYAHVDCPGHADYVKNMITGAAQMDGAILVVSAADGPMPQTREHILLARQVGV
;
A
#
# COMPACT_ATOMS: atom_id res chain seq x y z
N MET A 1 11.02 -11.18 -23.60
CA MET A 1 9.62 -11.64 -23.52
C MET A 1 8.74 -10.43 -23.24
N GLY A 2 7.86 -10.05 -24.18
CA GLY A 2 6.96 -8.91 -23.96
C GLY A 2 6.04 -9.20 -22.77
N LYS A 3 5.83 -8.20 -21.89
CA LYS A 3 4.80 -8.28 -20.84
C LYS A 3 3.49 -8.71 -21.50
N LYS A 4 2.85 -9.78 -20.99
CA LYS A 4 1.54 -10.21 -21.47
C LYS A 4 0.60 -9.00 -21.47
N LYS A 5 -0.16 -8.82 -22.56
CA LYS A 5 -1.12 -7.71 -22.67
C LYS A 5 -2.14 -7.88 -21.54
N PHE A 6 -2.21 -6.89 -20.67
CA PHE A 6 -3.15 -6.92 -19.55
C PHE A 6 -4.58 -6.79 -20.08
N GLU A 7 -5.43 -7.78 -19.81
CA GLU A 7 -6.83 -7.75 -20.20
C GLU A 7 -7.69 -7.19 -19.05
N ARG A 8 -8.28 -6.01 -19.28
CA ARG A 8 -9.20 -5.36 -18.34
C ARG A 8 -10.57 -6.04 -18.37
N THR A 9 -10.70 -7.16 -17.67
CA THR A 9 -11.96 -7.92 -17.58
C THR A 9 -12.84 -7.49 -16.39
N LYS A 10 -12.28 -6.74 -15.44
CA LYS A 10 -12.95 -6.34 -14.20
C LYS A 10 -12.85 -4.83 -13.97
N PRO A 11 -13.80 -4.22 -13.23
CA PRO A 11 -13.67 -2.85 -12.76
C PRO A 11 -12.36 -2.66 -11.99
N HIS A 12 -11.66 -1.57 -12.30
CA HIS A 12 -10.38 -1.22 -11.71
C HIS A 12 -10.57 -0.20 -10.59
N VAL A 13 -9.89 -0.40 -9.45
CA VAL A 13 -9.90 0.55 -8.33
C VAL A 13 -8.47 0.70 -7.82
N ASN A 14 -8.01 1.93 -7.67
CA ASN A 14 -6.76 2.26 -7.01
C ASN A 14 -7.00 2.31 -5.50
N VAL A 15 -6.25 1.52 -4.75
CA VAL A 15 -6.30 1.53 -3.28
C VAL A 15 -4.91 1.71 -2.70
N GLY A 16 -4.79 1.94 -1.41
CA GLY A 16 -3.47 1.95 -0.78
C GLY A 16 -3.50 1.99 0.73
N THR A 17 -2.40 1.61 1.36
CA THR A 17 -2.25 1.59 2.82
C THR A 17 -1.71 2.93 3.31
N ILE A 18 -2.36 3.49 4.34
CA ILE A 18 -1.92 4.68 5.05
C ILE A 18 -1.95 4.43 6.55
N GLY A 19 -1.21 5.23 7.33
CA GLY A 19 -1.15 5.13 8.78
C GLY A 19 0.26 5.36 9.32
N HIS A 20 0.38 5.40 10.63
CA HIS A 20 1.63 5.66 11.35
C HIS A 20 2.73 4.65 11.04
N VAL A 21 3.98 5.03 11.27
CA VAL A 21 5.15 4.14 11.19
C VAL A 21 4.94 2.90 12.09
N ASP A 22 5.49 1.76 11.68
CA ASP A 22 5.42 0.47 12.38
C ASP A 22 4.04 -0.14 12.65
N HIS A 23 2.96 0.47 12.15
CA HIS A 23 1.61 -0.11 12.26
C HIS A 23 1.36 -1.31 11.32
N GLY A 24 2.35 -1.75 10.54
CA GLY A 24 2.25 -2.97 9.71
C GLY A 24 1.62 -2.79 8.33
N LYS A 25 1.69 -1.59 7.73
CA LYS A 25 1.18 -1.30 6.37
C LYS A 25 1.75 -2.27 5.32
N THR A 26 3.06 -2.33 5.22
CA THR A 26 3.79 -3.17 4.25
C THR A 26 3.58 -4.66 4.52
N THR A 27 3.51 -5.06 5.80
CA THR A 27 3.18 -6.42 6.21
C THR A 27 1.76 -6.82 5.76
N LEU A 28 0.78 -5.93 5.91
CA LEU A 28 -0.58 -6.14 5.42
C LEU A 28 -0.61 -6.26 3.90
N THR A 29 0.12 -5.41 3.19
CA THR A 29 0.23 -5.47 1.72
C THR A 29 0.79 -6.82 1.25
N ALA A 30 1.86 -7.32 1.88
CA ALA A 30 2.38 -8.65 1.59
C ALA A 30 1.36 -9.77 1.89
N ALA A 31 0.64 -9.67 3.01
CA ALA A 31 -0.39 -10.64 3.39
C ALA A 31 -1.58 -10.69 2.41
N LEU A 32 -2.01 -9.54 1.88
CA LEU A 32 -3.06 -9.47 0.86
C LEU A 32 -2.66 -10.22 -0.41
N THR A 33 -1.43 -9.98 -0.91
CA THR A 33 -0.94 -10.68 -2.11
C THR A 33 -0.77 -12.18 -1.86
N LEU A 34 -0.33 -12.59 -0.66
CA LEU A 34 -0.18 -14.00 -0.28
C LEU A 34 -1.53 -14.73 -0.24
N LEU A 35 -2.55 -14.10 0.35
CA LEU A 35 -3.86 -14.73 0.47
C LEU A 35 -4.52 -14.91 -0.89
N LEU A 36 -4.41 -13.90 -1.76
CA LEU A 36 -5.02 -13.91 -3.09
C LEU A 36 -4.22 -14.78 -4.07
N SER A 37 -2.91 -14.92 -3.91
CA SER A 37 -2.11 -15.84 -4.73
C SER A 37 -2.49 -17.30 -4.52
N LYS A 38 -2.86 -17.69 -3.30
CA LYS A 38 -3.41 -19.02 -3.00
C LYS A 38 -4.70 -19.33 -3.77
N GLN A 39 -5.40 -18.31 -4.25
CA GLN A 39 -6.61 -18.43 -5.07
C GLN A 39 -6.33 -18.22 -6.57
N GLY A 40 -5.07 -18.06 -6.98
CA GLY A 40 -4.70 -17.71 -8.35
C GLY A 40 -5.12 -16.31 -8.78
N LEU A 41 -5.40 -15.42 -7.81
CA LEU A 41 -5.90 -14.06 -8.04
C LEU A 41 -4.84 -12.97 -7.86
N ALA A 42 -3.59 -13.34 -7.55
CA ALA A 42 -2.45 -12.42 -7.45
C ALA A 42 -1.15 -13.19 -7.64
N GLU A 43 -0.07 -12.48 -7.94
CA GLU A 43 1.29 -12.96 -7.69
C GLU A 43 1.68 -12.55 -6.26
N TYR A 44 2.25 -13.49 -5.49
CA TYR A 44 2.69 -13.18 -4.14
C TYR A 44 3.91 -12.24 -4.17
N VAL A 45 3.82 -11.13 -3.44
CA VAL A 45 4.91 -10.18 -3.25
C VAL A 45 5.30 -10.20 -1.76
N PRO A 46 6.47 -10.77 -1.40
CA PRO A 46 6.92 -10.79 -0.02
C PRO A 46 7.35 -9.39 0.44
N PHE A 47 7.39 -9.20 1.76
CA PHE A 47 7.72 -7.92 2.41
C PHE A 47 9.00 -7.28 1.86
N ASP A 48 10.07 -8.06 1.71
CA ASP A 48 11.38 -7.61 1.22
C ASP A 48 11.36 -7.16 -0.25
N LYS A 49 10.33 -7.53 -1.02
CA LYS A 49 10.13 -7.09 -2.41
C LYS A 49 9.27 -5.83 -2.49
N ILE A 50 8.53 -5.50 -1.43
CA ILE A 50 7.80 -4.24 -1.29
C ILE A 50 8.80 -3.17 -0.82
N ASP A 51 9.50 -3.42 0.29
CA ASP A 51 10.62 -2.62 0.79
C ASP A 51 11.93 -3.08 0.15
N LYS A 52 12.11 -2.66 -1.09
CA LYS A 52 13.17 -3.14 -2.00
C LYS A 52 14.42 -2.27 -2.01
N ALA A 53 14.36 -1.03 -1.52
CA ALA A 53 15.56 -0.20 -1.46
C ALA A 53 16.49 -0.68 -0.32
N PRO A 54 17.82 -0.72 -0.54
CA PRO A 54 18.77 -1.09 0.51
C PRO A 54 18.60 -0.25 1.78
N GLU A 55 18.35 1.05 1.63
CA GLU A 55 18.12 1.99 2.73
C GLU A 55 16.84 1.68 3.53
N GLU A 56 15.78 1.20 2.88
CA GLU A 56 14.53 0.78 3.56
C GLU A 56 14.78 -0.43 4.44
N ARG A 57 15.55 -1.40 3.95
CA ARG A 57 15.90 -2.62 4.69
C ARG A 57 16.81 -2.35 5.88
N GLU A 58 17.76 -1.43 5.73
CA GLU A 58 18.66 -1.03 6.82
C GLU A 58 17.93 -0.24 7.90
N ARG A 59 16.99 0.62 7.53
CA ARG A 59 16.25 1.48 8.47
C ARG A 59 14.96 0.84 9.01
N GLY A 60 14.47 -0.23 8.39
CA GLY A 60 13.23 -0.90 8.79
C GLY A 60 11.97 -0.07 8.54
N ILE A 61 12.05 0.95 7.68
CA ILE A 61 10.93 1.84 7.36
C ILE A 61 10.77 1.96 5.85
N THR A 62 9.52 2.01 5.39
CA THR A 62 9.18 2.31 3.99
C THR A 62 9.52 3.77 3.68
N ILE A 63 10.24 4.00 2.58
CA ILE A 63 10.70 5.32 2.12
C ILE A 63 9.96 5.67 0.82
N ALA A 64 9.96 4.75 -0.15
CA ALA A 64 9.34 4.92 -1.44
C ALA A 64 7.96 4.24 -1.47
N THR A 65 7.06 4.77 -2.29
CA THR A 65 5.79 4.10 -2.54
C THR A 65 6.02 2.82 -3.36
N ALA A 66 5.40 1.72 -2.93
CA ALA A 66 5.43 0.46 -3.65
C ALA A 66 4.07 0.22 -4.31
N HIS A 67 4.10 -0.23 -5.57
CA HIS A 67 2.90 -0.64 -6.29
C HIS A 67 2.84 -2.16 -6.36
N VAL A 68 1.74 -2.73 -5.90
CA VAL A 68 1.42 -4.16 -6.05
C VAL A 68 0.04 -4.31 -6.69
N GLU A 69 -0.15 -5.39 -7.45
CA GLU A 69 -1.42 -5.68 -8.11
C GLU A 69 -2.03 -6.96 -7.54
N TYR A 70 -3.33 -6.94 -7.31
CA TYR A 70 -4.11 -8.12 -6.96
C TYR A 70 -5.56 -7.95 -7.39
N GLN A 71 -6.30 -9.04 -7.46
CA GLN A 71 -7.72 -9.00 -7.80
C GLN A 71 -8.55 -9.86 -6.87
N THR A 72 -9.84 -9.58 -6.86
CA THR A 72 -10.85 -10.44 -6.24
C THR A 72 -11.75 -11.00 -7.34
N ALA A 73 -12.77 -11.78 -6.97
CA ALA A 73 -13.80 -12.20 -7.91
C ALA A 73 -14.49 -10.99 -8.60
N LYS A 74 -14.62 -9.85 -7.91
CA LYS A 74 -15.42 -8.70 -8.36
C LYS A 74 -14.63 -7.60 -9.06
N ARG A 75 -13.39 -7.34 -8.65
CA ARG A 75 -12.62 -6.14 -9.07
C ARG A 75 -11.13 -6.44 -9.17
N HIS A 76 -10.44 -5.62 -9.97
CA HIS A 76 -8.99 -5.52 -10.00
C HIS A 76 -8.52 -4.34 -9.15
N TYR A 77 -7.43 -4.51 -8.41
CA TYR A 77 -6.86 -3.50 -7.54
C TYR A 77 -5.39 -3.23 -7.88
N ALA A 78 -5.08 -1.97 -8.14
CA ALA A 78 -3.71 -1.46 -8.01
C ALA A 78 -3.57 -0.91 -6.60
N HIS A 79 -2.65 -1.46 -5.80
CA HIS A 79 -2.43 -1.08 -4.42
C HIS A 79 -1.13 -0.29 -4.29
N VAL A 80 -1.22 0.90 -3.70
CA VAL A 80 -0.07 1.76 -3.37
C VAL A 80 0.23 1.67 -1.88
N ASP A 81 1.38 1.09 -1.52
CA ASP A 81 1.86 1.06 -0.13
C ASP A 81 2.58 2.38 0.17
N CYS A 82 2.06 3.17 1.13
CA CYS A 82 2.61 4.47 1.46
C CYS A 82 3.46 4.46 2.75
N PRO A 83 4.52 5.27 2.82
CA PRO A 83 5.34 5.40 4.02
C PRO A 83 4.55 6.07 5.16
N GLY A 84 4.88 5.72 6.41
CA GLY A 84 4.22 6.25 7.62
C GLY A 84 5.09 7.15 8.51
N HIS A 85 6.34 7.35 8.13
CA HIS A 85 7.29 8.18 8.88
C HIS A 85 7.12 9.66 8.47
N ALA A 86 7.25 10.57 9.44
CA ALA A 86 7.03 12.02 9.22
C ALA A 86 7.91 12.59 8.09
N ASP A 87 9.18 12.16 8.03
CA ASP A 87 10.14 12.63 7.03
C ASP A 87 9.76 12.28 5.58
N TYR A 88 8.89 11.28 5.39
CA TYR A 88 8.49 10.78 4.07
C TYR A 88 7.03 11.08 3.71
N VAL A 89 6.39 12.01 4.43
CA VAL A 89 5.02 12.47 4.16
C VAL A 89 4.81 12.92 2.71
N LYS A 90 5.84 13.51 2.08
CA LYS A 90 5.76 13.93 0.65
C LYS A 90 5.45 12.77 -0.28
N ASN A 91 6.04 11.60 -0.03
CA ASN A 91 5.82 10.39 -0.84
C ASN A 91 4.45 9.77 -0.55
N MET A 92 3.95 9.92 0.68
CA MET A 92 2.58 9.56 1.00
C MET A 92 1.59 10.42 0.21
N ILE A 93 1.77 11.75 0.15
CA ILE A 93 0.86 12.66 -0.58
C ILE A 93 0.76 12.27 -2.06
N THR A 94 1.90 12.00 -2.73
CA THR A 94 1.91 11.60 -4.14
C THR A 94 1.30 10.22 -4.38
N GLY A 95 1.40 9.31 -3.41
CA GLY A 95 0.72 8.02 -3.44
C GLY A 95 -0.80 8.15 -3.21
N ALA A 96 -1.21 8.91 -2.21
CA ALA A 96 -2.61 9.11 -1.83
C ALA A 96 -3.40 9.80 -2.96
N ALA A 97 -2.80 10.75 -3.68
CA ALA A 97 -3.45 11.41 -4.83
C ALA A 97 -3.84 10.46 -5.98
N GLN A 98 -3.36 9.21 -5.97
CA GLN A 98 -3.70 8.19 -6.97
C GLN A 98 -4.81 7.25 -6.49
N MET A 99 -5.21 7.31 -5.22
CA MET A 99 -6.12 6.35 -4.60
C MET A 99 -7.59 6.76 -4.77
N ASP A 100 -8.43 5.80 -5.16
CA ASP A 100 -9.90 5.93 -5.11
C ASP A 100 -10.43 5.62 -3.69
N GLY A 101 -9.60 5.02 -2.84
CA GLY A 101 -9.91 4.74 -1.44
C GLY A 101 -8.69 4.20 -0.68
N ALA A 102 -8.56 4.57 0.59
CA ALA A 102 -7.43 4.18 1.42
C ALA A 102 -7.79 3.14 2.49
N ILE A 103 -6.82 2.29 2.81
CA ILE A 103 -6.81 1.34 3.92
C ILE A 103 -6.00 1.98 5.05
N LEU A 104 -6.69 2.50 6.07
CA LEU A 104 -6.05 3.04 7.26
C LEU A 104 -5.64 1.90 8.20
N VAL A 105 -4.34 1.75 8.44
CA VAL A 105 -3.79 0.73 9.34
C VAL A 105 -3.45 1.35 10.69
N VAL A 106 -4.05 0.80 11.75
CA VAL A 106 -3.88 1.23 13.14
C VAL A 106 -3.48 0.04 13.99
N SER A 107 -2.31 0.12 14.64
CA SER A 107 -1.85 -0.87 15.61
C SER A 107 -2.83 -0.93 16.78
N ALA A 108 -3.21 -2.14 17.18
CA ALA A 108 -4.06 -2.33 18.37
C ALA A 108 -3.30 -2.05 19.68
N ALA A 109 -1.97 -2.16 19.66
CA ALA A 109 -1.13 -1.87 20.83
C ALA A 109 -0.97 -0.37 21.07
N ASP A 110 -0.82 0.41 19.99
CA ASP A 110 -0.51 1.85 20.08
C ASP A 110 -1.75 2.74 19.92
N GLY A 111 -2.75 2.27 19.17
CA GLY A 111 -3.92 3.07 18.82
C GLY A 111 -3.61 4.21 17.83
N PRO A 112 -4.42 5.29 17.80
CA PRO A 112 -4.25 6.38 16.86
C PRO A 112 -3.09 7.32 17.26
N MET A 113 -2.07 7.39 16.41
CA MET A 113 -0.86 8.20 16.58
C MET A 113 -0.92 9.50 15.76
N PRO A 114 0.01 10.47 15.93
CA PRO A 114 -0.03 11.74 15.21
C PRO A 114 -0.13 11.59 13.69
N GLN A 115 0.67 10.69 13.11
CA GLN A 115 0.66 10.41 11.67
C GLN A 115 -0.64 9.72 11.23
N THR A 116 -1.32 8.97 12.10
CA THR A 116 -2.66 8.45 11.79
C THR A 116 -3.62 9.60 11.48
N ARG A 117 -3.59 10.67 12.29
CA ARG A 117 -4.44 11.85 12.11
C ARG A 117 -4.00 12.68 10.91
N GLU A 118 -2.71 12.90 10.77
CA GLU A 118 -2.12 13.62 9.63
C GLU A 118 -2.46 12.93 8.31
N HIS A 119 -2.37 11.60 8.27
CA HIS A 119 -2.65 10.84 7.06
C HIS A 119 -4.11 10.94 6.63
N ILE A 120 -5.04 10.93 7.58
CA ILE A 120 -6.47 11.15 7.30
C ILE A 120 -6.69 12.55 6.71
N LEU A 121 -6.04 13.57 7.28
CA LEU A 121 -6.15 14.95 6.80
C LEU A 121 -5.62 15.08 5.37
N LEU A 122 -4.44 14.53 5.11
CA LEU A 122 -3.79 14.60 3.79
C LEU A 122 -4.56 13.80 2.73
N ALA A 123 -5.04 12.60 3.07
CA ALA A 123 -5.87 11.79 2.17
C ALA A 123 -7.13 12.58 1.74
N ARG A 124 -7.81 13.22 2.70
CA ARG A 124 -8.97 14.09 2.40
C ARG A 124 -8.60 15.27 1.51
N GLN A 125 -7.44 15.89 1.72
CA GLN A 125 -6.99 17.06 0.93
C GLN A 125 -6.68 16.70 -0.52
N VAL A 126 -6.22 15.49 -0.78
CA VAL A 126 -5.93 15.01 -2.14
C VAL A 126 -7.09 14.25 -2.79
N GLY A 127 -8.26 14.22 -2.14
CA GLY A 127 -9.51 13.74 -2.73
C GLY A 127 -9.75 12.23 -2.63
N VAL A 128 -9.07 11.55 -1.70
CA VAL A 128 -9.37 10.15 -1.34
C VAL A 128 -10.65 10.04 -0.54
#